data_AF-A0A940KAT6-F1
#
_entry.id   AF-A0A940KAT6-F1
#
_cell.length_a   1.000
_cell.length_b   1.000
_cell.length_c   1.000
_cell.angle_alpha   90.00
_cell.angle_beta   90.00
_cell.angle_gamma   90.00
#
_symmetry.space_group_name_H-M   'P 1'
#
loop_
_entity.id
_entity.type
_entity.pdbx_description
1 polymer ?
#
loop_
_entity_poly.entity_id
_entity_poly.type
_entity_poly.pdbx_seq_one_letter_code
_entity_poly.pdbx_strand_id
1 'polypeptide(L)'
;MSDNPNFPIATAAVNWFDSSNNLHIRVYSSDGYTITERCMDGNGWTSGFSMPGSDVSATTWTASDGAHIRVYATFEDTTTEWCFDPGTGWNKGQYTAP
;
A
#
# COMPACT_ATOMS: atom_id res chain seq x y z
N MET A 1 -28.01 9.07 -2.01
CA MET A 1 -27.91 7.62 -1.77
C MET A 1 -26.44 7.33 -1.63
N SER A 2 -25.97 7.00 -0.43
CA SER A 2 -24.58 6.62 -0.20
C SER A 2 -24.42 5.16 -0.59
N ASP A 3 -23.47 4.86 -1.46
CA ASP A 3 -23.23 3.47 -1.82
C ASP A 3 -22.75 2.67 -0.60
N ASN A 4 -23.40 1.53 -0.46
CA ASN A 4 -23.11 0.44 0.45
C ASN A 4 -22.33 -0.59 -0.39
N PRO A 5 -21.11 -0.96 0.00
CA PRO A 5 -20.71 -0.94 1.39
C PRO A 5 -19.90 0.26 1.87
N ASN A 6 -20.13 0.54 3.15
CA ASN A 6 -19.30 1.31 4.09
C ASN A 6 -17.94 0.61 4.37
N PHE A 7 -17.43 -0.15 3.39
CA PHE A 7 -16.26 -1.02 3.46
C PHE A 7 -15.36 -0.69 2.26
N PRO A 8 -14.06 -1.03 2.33
CA PRO A 8 -13.20 -0.84 1.19
C PRO A 8 -13.75 -1.60 -0.02
N ILE A 9 -13.88 -0.89 -1.14
CA ILE A 9 -14.33 -1.45 -2.42
C ILE A 9 -13.22 -2.17 -3.16
N ALA A 10 -11.96 -1.90 -2.78
CA ALA A 10 -10.77 -2.58 -3.29
C ALA A 10 -9.74 -2.74 -2.17
N THR A 11 -9.01 -3.86 -2.19
CA THR A 11 -7.92 -4.13 -1.26
C THR A 11 -6.74 -4.80 -1.94
N ALA A 12 -5.53 -4.46 -1.51
CA ALA A 12 -4.30 -5.17 -1.88
C ALA A 12 -3.49 -5.47 -0.62
N ALA A 13 -2.78 -6.60 -0.60
CA ALA A 13 -1.96 -6.99 0.54
C ALA A 13 -0.57 -7.42 0.09
N VAL A 14 0.42 -7.09 0.91
CA VAL A 14 1.81 -7.54 0.75
C VAL A 14 2.34 -8.00 2.11
N ASN A 15 3.32 -8.89 2.08
CA ASN A 15 4.01 -9.33 3.29
C ASN A 15 5.50 -9.57 3.02
N TRP A 16 6.30 -9.47 4.08
CA TRP A 16 7.71 -9.88 4.06
C TRP A 16 8.13 -10.36 5.45
N PHE A 17 9.25 -11.07 5.51
CA PHE A 17 9.95 -11.35 6.76
C PHE A 17 11.18 -10.43 6.86
N ASP A 18 11.42 -9.87 8.04
CA ASP A 18 12.66 -9.14 8.30
C ASP A 18 13.84 -10.09 8.58
N SER A 19 15.02 -9.51 8.82
CA SER A 19 16.24 -10.27 9.15
C SER A 19 16.15 -11.04 10.48
N SER A 20 15.21 -10.67 11.35
CA SER A 20 14.90 -11.35 12.61
C SER A 20 13.76 -12.38 12.46
N ASN A 21 13.34 -12.67 11.22
CA ASN A 21 12.25 -13.57 10.89
C ASN A 21 10.88 -13.15 11.48
N ASN A 22 10.68 -11.85 11.72
CA ASN A 22 9.38 -11.30 12.07
C ASN A 22 8.56 -11.09 10.80
N LEU A 23 7.28 -11.50 10.83
CA LEU A 23 6.34 -11.26 9.75
C LEU A 23 5.82 -9.82 9.80
N HIS A 24 5.88 -9.16 8.65
CA HIS A 24 5.23 -7.88 8.42
C HIS A 24 4.15 -8.04 7.36
N ILE A 25 2.99 -7.44 7.61
CA ILE A 25 1.87 -7.40 6.64
C ILE A 25 1.47 -5.94 6.44
N ARG A 26 1.20 -5.56 5.19
CA ARG A 26 0.50 -4.32 4.84
C ARG A 26 -0.76 -4.66 4.09
N VAL A 27 -1.86 -4.01 4.46
CA VAL A 27 -3.13 -4.09 3.75
C VAL A 27 -3.51 -2.68 3.34
N TYR A 28 -3.65 -2.49 2.03
CA TYR A 28 -4.12 -1.26 1.40
C TYR A 28 -5.60 -1.42 1.10
N SER A 29 -6.39 -0.38 1.38
CA SER A 29 -7.86 -0.43 1.31
C SER A 29 -8.38 0.88 0.74
N SER A 30 -9.06 0.83 -0.40
CA SER A 30 -9.72 2.00 -1.01
C SER A 30 -11.20 2.05 -0.63
N ASP A 31 -11.69 3.20 -0.18
CA ASP A 31 -13.12 3.49 -0.03
C ASP A 31 -13.79 4.02 -1.32
N GLY A 32 -13.06 4.01 -2.44
CA GLY A 32 -13.44 4.60 -3.72
C GLY A 32 -12.87 5.99 -3.98
N TYR A 33 -12.30 6.63 -2.97
CA TYR A 33 -11.65 7.94 -3.10
C TYR A 33 -10.27 7.98 -2.45
N THR A 34 -10.13 7.30 -1.31
CA THR A 34 -8.93 7.30 -0.49
C THR A 34 -8.47 5.87 -0.25
N ILE A 35 -7.19 5.61 -0.52
CA ILE A 35 -6.51 4.39 -0.10
C ILE A 35 -5.85 4.65 1.26
N THR A 36 -6.08 3.74 2.20
CA THR A 36 -5.44 3.73 3.52
C THR A 36 -4.65 2.45 3.74
N GLU A 37 -3.57 2.54 4.50
CA GLU A 37 -2.74 1.40 4.91
C GLU A 37 -3.03 0.97 6.35
N ARG A 38 -3.08 -0.34 6.56
CA ARG A 38 -3.01 -0.98 7.87
C ARG A 38 -1.75 -1.85 7.95
N CYS A 39 -0.99 -1.67 9.02
CA CYS A 39 0.30 -2.33 9.25
C CYS A 39 0.19 -3.33 10.40
N MET A 40 0.67 -4.56 10.19
CA MET A 40 0.85 -5.57 11.23
C MET A 40 2.34 -5.86 11.37
N ASP A 41 2.93 -5.47 12.51
CA ASP A 41 4.35 -5.60 12.82
C ASP A 41 4.57 -6.36 14.16
N GLY A 42 3.67 -7.31 14.47
CA GLY A 42 3.75 -8.18 15.64
C GLY A 42 2.84 -7.79 16.81
N ASN A 43 2.63 -6.50 17.08
CA ASN A 43 1.81 -6.01 18.21
C ASN A 43 0.50 -5.34 17.77
N GLY A 44 -0.30 -6.07 17.00
CA GLY A 44 -1.58 -5.59 16.50
C GLY A 44 -1.47 -4.63 15.32
N TRP A 45 -2.62 -4.15 14.87
CA TRP A 45 -2.72 -3.37 13.64
C TRP A 45 -2.62 -1.86 13.93
N THR A 46 -1.72 -1.18 13.24
CA THR A 46 -1.58 0.28 13.23
C THR A 46 -1.99 0.87 11.88
N SER A 47 -2.25 2.18 11.84
CA SER A 47 -2.49 2.89 10.58
C SER A 47 -1.17 3.38 9.99
N GLY A 48 -1.04 3.24 8.68
CA GLY A 48 0.10 3.71 7.91
C GLY A 48 -0.24 4.92 7.05
N PHE A 49 0.30 4.96 5.84
CA PHE A 49 0.08 6.08 4.91
C PHE A 49 -1.34 6.13 4.31
N SER A 50 -1.68 7.28 3.72
CA SER A 50 -2.98 7.56 3.08
C SER A 50 -2.78 8.42 1.83
N MET A 51 -3.54 8.12 0.78
CA MET A 51 -3.39 8.73 -0.56
C MET A 51 -4.73 8.70 -1.34
N PRO A 52 -4.92 9.56 -2.35
CA PRO A 52 -6.05 9.44 -3.26
C PRO A 52 -5.96 8.18 -4.12
N GLY A 53 -7.10 7.53 -4.39
CA GLY A 53 -7.21 6.37 -5.27
C GLY A 53 -8.50 5.60 -5.06
N SER A 54 -9.11 5.17 -6.16
CA SER A 54 -10.34 4.36 -6.20
C SER A 54 -10.06 2.87 -6.35
N ASP A 55 -8.87 2.51 -6.84
CA ASP A 55 -8.39 1.14 -6.97
C ASP A 55 -6.92 1.02 -6.58
N VAL A 56 -6.51 -0.16 -6.11
CA VAL A 56 -5.18 -0.38 -5.54
C VAL A 56 -4.61 -1.74 -5.88
N SER A 57 -3.35 -1.76 -6.30
CA SER A 57 -2.52 -2.97 -6.33
C SER A 57 -1.19 -2.70 -5.64
N ALA A 58 -0.52 -3.76 -5.17
CA ALA A 58 0.75 -3.62 -4.48
C ALA A 58 1.66 -4.82 -4.72
N THR A 59 2.97 -4.57 -4.65
CA THR A 59 4.01 -5.60 -4.65
C THR A 59 5.10 -5.24 -3.66
N THR A 60 5.83 -6.26 -3.18
CA THR A 60 6.96 -6.09 -2.27
C THR A 60 8.10 -7.00 -2.68
N TRP A 61 9.33 -6.57 -2.42
CA TRP A 61 10.51 -7.42 -2.45
C TRP A 61 11.47 -7.03 -1.32
N THR A 62 12.26 -8.00 -0.87
CA THR A 62 13.32 -7.75 0.11
C THR A 62 14.67 -7.77 -0.60
N ALA A 63 15.47 -6.73 -0.36
CA ALA A 63 16.86 -6.64 -0.78
C ALA A 63 17.77 -6.53 0.46
N SER A 64 19.08 -6.34 0.25
CA SER A 64 20.07 -6.28 1.34
C SER A 64 19.86 -5.10 2.30
N ASP A 65 19.23 -4.04 1.83
CA ASP A 65 18.92 -2.80 2.55
C ASP A 65 17.52 -2.81 3.19
N GLY A 66 16.67 -3.80 2.89
CA GLY A 66 15.38 -3.99 3.54
C GLY A 66 14.24 -4.28 2.56
N ALA A 67 13.01 -4.09 3.03
CA ALA A 67 11.81 -4.28 2.21
C ALA A 67 11.51 -3.03 1.38
N HIS A 68 11.25 -3.24 0.09
CA HIS A 68 10.78 -2.24 -0.85
C HIS A 68 9.35 -2.56 -1.23
N ILE A 69 8.48 -1.55 -1.17
CA ILE A 69 7.07 -1.71 -1.51
C ILE A 69 6.72 -0.76 -2.65
N ARG A 70 5.93 -1.24 -3.60
CA ARG A 70 5.30 -0.41 -4.63
C ARG A 70 3.80 -0.56 -4.53
N VAL A 71 3.12 0.58 -4.44
CA VAL A 71 1.65 0.66 -4.45
C VAL A 71 1.25 1.45 -5.68
N TYR A 72 0.39 0.86 -6.51
CA TYR A 72 -0.18 1.52 -7.66
C TYR A 72 -1.60 1.93 -7.31
N ALA A 73 -1.80 3.24 -7.14
CA ALA A 73 -3.07 3.85 -6.84
C ALA A 73 -3.67 4.39 -8.14
N THR A 74 -4.81 3.85 -8.55
CA THR A 74 -5.53 4.30 -9.74
C THR A 74 -6.72 5.16 -9.30
N PHE A 75 -6.87 6.31 -9.94
CA PHE A 75 -8.06 7.14 -9.84
C PHE A 75 -8.45 7.59 -11.25
N GLU A 76 -9.69 7.31 -11.65
CA GLU A 76 -10.16 7.51 -13.02
C GLU A 76 -9.24 6.83 -14.06
N ASP A 77 -8.57 7.61 -14.90
CA ASP A 77 -7.67 7.14 -15.97
C ASP A 77 -6.18 7.22 -15.59
N THR A 78 -5.87 7.64 -14.36
CA THR A 78 -4.51 7.92 -13.92
C THR A 78 -4.06 6.94 -12.83
N THR A 79 -3.00 6.20 -13.12
CA THR A 79 -2.30 5.37 -12.11
C THR A 79 -1.04 6.08 -11.63
N THR A 80 -0.95 6.30 -10.31
CA THR A 80 0.26 6.80 -9.64
C THR A 80 0.93 5.69 -8.87
N GLU A 81 2.22 5.47 -9.12
CA GLU A 81 3.07 4.63 -8.27
C GLU A 81 3.54 5.40 -7.04
N TRP A 82 3.49 4.72 -5.90
CA TRP A 82 4.08 5.15 -4.65
C TRP A 82 5.09 4.11 -4.18
N CYS A 83 6.28 4.61 -3.87
CA CYS A 83 7.43 3.82 -3.49
C CYS A 83 7.69 3.98 -2.01
N PHE A 84 7.79 2.87 -1.29
CA PHE A 84 8.45 2.82 -0.01
C PHE A 84 9.78 2.11 -0.18
N ASP A 85 10.86 2.80 0.16
CA ASP A 85 12.21 2.24 0.18
C ASP A 85 12.81 2.41 1.60
N PRO A 86 13.70 1.50 2.03
CA PRO A 86 14.30 1.57 3.35
C PRO A 86 14.97 2.94 3.62
N GLY A 87 14.55 3.60 4.70
CA GLY A 87 15.14 4.87 5.15
C GLY A 87 14.66 6.13 4.42
N THR A 88 13.81 6.04 3.40
CA THR A 88 13.32 7.22 2.65
C THR A 88 11.87 7.58 2.98
N GLY A 89 11.07 6.61 3.44
CA GLY A 89 9.61 6.77 3.57
C GLY A 89 8.90 6.65 2.22
N TRP A 90 7.63 7.07 2.18
CA TRP A 90 6.82 7.03 0.95
C TRP A 90 7.12 8.22 0.03
N ASN A 91 7.40 7.94 -1.24
CA ASN A 91 7.56 8.95 -2.29
C ASN A 91 6.85 8.56 -3.58
N LYS A 92 6.54 9.54 -4.43
CA LYS A 92 6.00 9.30 -5.76
C LYS A 92 7.05 8.58 -6.63
N GLY A 93 6.63 7.54 -7.34
CA GLY A 93 7.44 6.76 -8.25
C GLY A 93 7.55 7.37 -9.64
N GLN A 94 8.20 6.63 -10.55
CA GLN A 94 8.42 7.04 -11.94
C GLN A 94 7.57 6.26 -12.95
N TYR A 95 6.73 5.33 -12.47
CA TYR A 95 5.77 4.63 -13.33
C TYR A 95 4.94 5.61 -14.17
N THR A 96 4.75 5.25 -15.43
CA THR A 96 3.81 5.89 -16.36
C THR A 96 2.95 4.82 -17.01
N ALA A 97 1.65 5.08 -17.14
CA ALA A 97 0.79 4.24 -17.97
C ALA A 97 1.23 4.33 -19.45
N PRO A 98 0.99 3.27 -20.26
CA PRO A 98 1.24 3.27 -21.69
C PRO A 98 0.46 4.34 -22.47
#